data_AF-A0A1Y3YLY7-F1
#
_entry.id   AF-A0A1Y3YLY7-F1
#
_cell.length_a   1.000
_cell.length_b   1.000
_cell.length_c   1.000
_cell.angle_alpha   90.00
_cell.angle_beta   90.00
_cell.angle_gamma   90.00
#
_symmetry.space_group_name_H-M   'P 1'
#
loop_
_entity.id
_entity.type
_entity.pdbx_description
1 polymer ?
#
loop_
_entity_poly.entity_id
_entity_poly.type
_entity_poly.pdbx_seq_one_letter_code
_entity_poly.pdbx_strand_id
1 'polypeptide(L)'
;MKVKQFLTEYALLTLGTALVAMGTYFFKFPNHFSTGGVTGIAVILSSIFPSISSSLFASVINVAFLLLGFGVLNRGFGVRTVYCSLLFSGMLAGLEWLVPLSGPLTDEKLLELFFGVILPALGSAILFNTQGSTGGTDILAMILKKFTSLDIGMALLYVDVLIAGSTLILIDIETGLFSLLGLVLKSVLVDSVIESLNRKKSFILVTSCPEEVCDFITHTLHRSATFWKGEGAYSHQDKWVVLTALSRAQAVALRRHLKAIDPHAFMLITNSSEIFGKGFLRA
;
A
#
# COMPACT_ATOMS: atom_id res chain seq x y z
N MET A 1 -1.74 23.77 9.96
CA MET A 1 -2.23 22.66 9.11
C MET A 1 -1.10 21.90 8.41
N LYS A 2 -0.15 22.59 7.72
CA LYS A 2 0.98 21.95 7.02
C LYS A 2 1.89 21.09 7.91
N VAL A 3 2.22 21.55 9.13
CA VAL A 3 3.09 20.80 10.06
C VAL A 3 2.43 19.49 10.55
N LYS A 4 1.13 19.54 10.91
CA LYS A 4 0.40 18.33 11.33
C LYS A 4 0.33 17.29 10.21
N GLN A 5 0.08 17.73 8.98
CA GLN A 5 0.07 16.85 7.80
C GLN A 5 1.46 16.25 7.54
N PHE A 6 2.51 17.05 7.62
CA PHE A 6 3.89 16.59 7.48
C PHE A 6 4.27 15.55 8.55
N LEU A 7 3.92 15.79 9.81
CA LEU A 7 4.17 14.85 10.91
C LEU A 7 3.40 13.54 10.72
N THR A 8 2.13 13.61 10.32
CA THR A 8 1.34 12.40 10.03
C THR A 8 1.93 11.61 8.86
N GLU A 9 2.38 12.30 7.82
CA GLU A 9 3.01 11.67 6.65
C GLU A 9 4.31 10.94 7.03
N TYR A 10 5.22 11.59 7.74
CA TYR A 10 6.49 10.97 8.16
C TYR A 10 6.29 9.88 9.23
N ALA A 11 5.25 9.99 10.06
CA ALA A 11 4.86 8.90 10.95
C ALA A 11 4.38 7.66 10.16
N LEU A 12 3.60 7.86 9.10
CA LEU A 12 3.17 6.77 8.21
C LEU A 12 4.35 6.17 7.44
N LEU A 13 5.28 6.99 6.94
CA LEU A 13 6.51 6.51 6.30
C LEU A 13 7.33 5.64 7.27
N THR A 14 7.54 6.12 8.49
CA THR A 14 8.28 5.40 9.53
C THR A 14 7.61 4.09 9.91
N LEU A 15 6.28 4.09 10.09
CA LEU A 15 5.51 2.88 10.37
C LEU A 15 5.58 1.89 9.21
N GLY A 16 5.42 2.36 7.97
CA GLY A 16 5.53 1.54 6.78
C GLY A 16 6.90 0.88 6.68
N THR A 17 7.97 1.65 6.84
CA THR A 17 9.35 1.15 6.85
C THR A 17 9.59 0.13 7.98
N ALA A 18 9.07 0.37 9.18
CA ALA A 18 9.20 -0.56 10.31
C ALA A 18 8.53 -1.92 10.01
N LEU A 19 7.33 -1.91 9.41
CA LEU A 19 6.64 -3.15 9.00
C LEU A 19 7.45 -3.94 7.96
N VAL A 20 8.01 -3.25 6.95
CA VAL A 20 8.89 -3.88 5.96
C VAL A 20 10.15 -4.44 6.62
N ALA A 21 10.78 -3.69 7.52
CA ALA A 21 11.99 -4.11 8.24
C ALA A 21 11.75 -5.34 9.11
N MET A 22 10.69 -5.35 9.93
CA MET A 22 10.36 -6.49 10.79
C MET A 22 10.04 -7.74 9.97
N GLY A 23 9.20 -7.63 8.94
CA GLY A 23 8.87 -8.76 8.07
C GLY A 23 10.10 -9.33 7.36
N THR A 24 11.01 -8.44 6.94
CA THR A 24 12.24 -8.83 6.25
C THR A 24 13.23 -9.50 7.20
N TYR A 25 13.52 -8.88 8.36
CA TYR A 25 14.53 -9.36 9.29
C TYR A 25 14.13 -10.68 9.96
N PHE A 26 12.91 -10.76 10.51
CA PHE A 26 12.49 -11.91 11.31
C PHE A 26 12.09 -13.13 10.48
N PHE A 27 11.58 -12.94 9.26
CA PHE A 27 10.98 -14.03 8.49
C PHE A 27 11.61 -14.25 7.13
N LYS A 28 11.96 -13.19 6.38
CA LYS A 28 12.54 -13.37 5.04
C LYS A 28 14.00 -13.79 5.08
N PHE A 29 14.83 -13.12 5.89
CA PHE A 29 16.27 -13.40 5.95
C PHE A 29 16.58 -14.83 6.43
N PRO A 30 15.99 -15.33 7.54
CA PRO A 30 16.32 -16.66 8.05
C PRO A 30 15.88 -17.81 7.15
N ASN A 31 14.82 -17.62 6.35
CA ASN A 31 14.30 -18.64 5.42
C ASN A 31 14.78 -18.42 3.97
N HIS A 32 15.64 -17.44 3.72
CA HIS A 32 16.10 -17.08 2.38
C HIS A 32 14.97 -16.80 1.37
N PHE A 33 13.83 -16.29 1.84
CA PHE A 33 12.71 -15.93 0.97
C PHE A 33 13.07 -14.74 0.07
N SER A 34 13.39 -15.03 -1.19
CA SER A 34 13.74 -14.06 -2.21
C SER A 34 12.51 -13.74 -3.07
N THR A 35 11.51 -13.11 -2.48
CA THR A 35 10.28 -12.65 -3.17
C THR A 35 10.54 -11.46 -4.11
N GLY A 36 11.72 -11.39 -4.75
CA GLY A 36 12.21 -10.22 -5.48
C GLY A 36 13.04 -9.24 -4.65
N GLY A 37 13.41 -8.12 -5.26
CA GLY A 37 14.18 -7.07 -4.58
C GLY A 37 15.67 -7.03 -4.93
N VAL A 38 16.27 -5.88 -4.63
CA VAL A 38 17.73 -5.69 -4.66
C VAL A 38 18.45 -6.64 -3.70
N THR A 39 17.79 -7.04 -2.61
CA THR A 39 18.29 -8.07 -1.69
C THR A 39 18.40 -9.43 -2.37
N GLY A 40 17.42 -9.81 -3.21
CA GLY A 40 17.49 -11.05 -3.98
C GLY A 40 18.62 -11.03 -5.01
N ILE A 41 18.74 -9.93 -5.75
CA ILE A 41 19.86 -9.73 -6.70
C ILE A 41 21.21 -9.79 -5.97
N ALA A 42 21.30 -9.18 -4.79
CA ALA A 42 22.53 -9.15 -4.01
C ALA A 42 22.95 -10.53 -3.50
N VAL A 43 22.00 -11.36 -3.05
CA VAL A 43 22.27 -12.75 -2.64
C VAL A 43 22.85 -13.54 -3.82
N ILE A 44 22.24 -13.41 -4.99
CA ILE A 44 22.68 -14.08 -6.23
C ILE A 44 24.06 -13.60 -6.67
N LEU A 45 24.31 -12.29 -6.67
CA LEU A 45 25.62 -11.76 -7.05
C LEU A 45 26.71 -12.18 -6.07
N SER A 46 26.41 -12.26 -4.77
CA SER A 46 27.38 -12.72 -3.77
C SER A 46 27.71 -14.20 -3.87
N SER A 47 26.80 -15.05 -4.37
CA SER A 47 27.12 -16.46 -4.60
C SER A 47 28.03 -16.65 -5.83
N ILE A 48 27.98 -15.74 -6.80
CA ILE A 48 28.86 -15.72 -7.99
C ILE A 48 30.21 -15.06 -7.69
N PHE A 49 30.20 -13.98 -6.90
CA PHE A 49 31.38 -13.20 -6.51
C PHE A 49 31.60 -13.25 -4.98
N PRO A 50 32.10 -14.36 -4.44
CA PRO A 50 32.21 -14.58 -2.98
C PRO A 50 33.18 -13.62 -2.28
N SER A 51 34.04 -12.92 -3.01
CA SER A 51 34.93 -11.88 -2.49
C SER A 51 34.22 -10.56 -2.16
N ILE A 52 32.95 -10.40 -2.55
CA ILE A 52 32.17 -9.19 -2.35
C ILE A 52 30.91 -9.51 -1.53
N SER A 53 30.74 -8.79 -0.40
CA SER A 53 29.57 -8.97 0.47
C SER A 53 28.26 -8.61 -0.24
N SER A 54 27.18 -9.35 0.03
CA SER A 54 25.83 -9.05 -0.48
C SER A 54 25.38 -7.63 -0.12
N SER A 55 25.76 -7.14 1.06
CA SER A 55 25.46 -5.78 1.52
C SER A 55 26.04 -4.70 0.59
N LEU A 56 27.23 -4.92 0.01
CA LEU A 56 27.83 -3.97 -0.92
C LEU A 56 27.09 -3.97 -2.27
N PHE A 57 26.78 -5.14 -2.82
CA PHE A 57 25.98 -5.25 -4.04
C PHE A 57 24.61 -4.59 -3.89
N ALA A 58 23.93 -4.86 -2.77
CA ALA A 58 22.64 -4.25 -2.48
C ALA A 58 22.74 -2.71 -2.40
N SER A 59 23.78 -2.19 -1.77
CA SER A 59 24.00 -0.76 -1.64
C SER A 59 24.23 -0.08 -2.99
N VAL A 60 25.09 -0.65 -3.85
CA VAL A 60 25.37 -0.10 -5.18
C VAL A 60 24.13 -0.09 -6.05
N ILE A 61 23.37 -1.19 -6.10
CA ILE A 61 22.15 -1.27 -6.90
C ILE A 61 21.09 -0.31 -6.37
N ASN A 62 20.95 -0.19 -5.04
CA ASN A 62 19.98 0.72 -4.45
C ASN A 62 20.31 2.19 -4.77
N VAL A 63 21.59 2.57 -4.71
CA VAL A 63 22.03 3.92 -5.13
C VAL A 63 21.73 4.16 -6.61
N ALA A 64 22.00 3.19 -7.49
CA ALA A 64 21.70 3.30 -8.91
C ALA A 64 20.19 3.49 -9.16
N PHE A 65 19.34 2.71 -8.48
CA PHE A 65 17.89 2.85 -8.58
C PHE A 65 17.38 4.16 -7.97
N LEU A 66 17.95 4.64 -6.87
CA LEU A 66 17.63 5.95 -6.30
C LEU A 66 17.93 7.08 -7.28
N LEU A 67 19.09 7.07 -7.94
CA LEU A 67 19.43 8.07 -8.96
C LEU A 67 18.44 8.04 -10.14
N LEU A 68 18.10 6.83 -10.63
CA LEU A 68 17.06 6.64 -11.65
C LEU A 68 15.70 7.18 -11.19
N GLY A 69 15.29 6.84 -9.96
CA GLY A 69 14.05 7.29 -9.35
C GLY A 69 14.00 8.82 -9.21
N PHE A 70 15.10 9.48 -8.85
CA PHE A 70 15.16 10.94 -8.78
C PHE A 70 15.00 11.63 -10.13
N GLY A 71 15.54 11.03 -11.20
CA GLY A 71 15.44 11.57 -12.55
C GLY A 71 14.05 11.35 -13.18
N VAL A 72 13.41 10.22 -12.88
CA VAL A 72 12.17 9.80 -13.53
C VAL A 72 10.92 10.11 -12.70
N LEU A 73 10.97 9.99 -11.37
CA LEU A 73 9.84 10.25 -10.47
C LEU A 73 9.89 11.68 -9.91
N ASN A 74 8.84 12.09 -9.20
CA ASN A 74 8.78 13.45 -8.64
C ASN A 74 9.84 13.63 -7.53
N ARG A 75 10.43 14.83 -7.39
CA ARG A 75 11.41 15.16 -6.34
C ARG A 75 10.91 14.82 -4.94
N GLY A 76 9.61 15.01 -4.68
CA GLY A 76 8.98 14.61 -3.41
C GLY A 76 9.09 13.11 -3.13
N PHE A 77 8.91 12.27 -4.16
CA PHE A 77 9.11 10.83 -4.05
C PHE A 77 10.57 10.50 -3.72
N GLY A 78 11.52 11.10 -4.44
CA GLY A 78 12.95 10.85 -4.22
C GLY A 78 13.38 11.10 -2.77
N VAL A 79 12.98 12.24 -2.20
CA VAL A 79 13.32 12.60 -0.80
C VAL A 79 12.71 11.61 0.20
N ARG A 80 11.43 11.26 0.04
CA ARG A 80 10.76 10.28 0.91
C ARG A 80 11.39 8.89 0.81
N THR A 81 11.76 8.48 -0.40
CA THR A 81 12.41 7.19 -0.65
C THR A 81 13.81 7.15 -0.04
N VAL A 82 14.61 8.21 -0.15
CA VAL A 82 15.92 8.28 0.55
C VAL A 82 15.74 8.16 2.06
N TYR A 83 14.78 8.90 2.63
CA TYR A 83 14.47 8.80 4.06
C TYR A 83 14.11 7.35 4.46
N CYS A 84 13.19 6.73 3.73
CA CYS A 84 12.73 5.37 4.02
C CYS A 84 13.82 4.32 3.78
N SER A 85 14.67 4.47 2.76
CA SER A 85 15.80 3.59 2.50
C SER A 85 16.84 3.64 3.62
N LEU A 86 17.24 4.84 4.06
CA LEU A 86 18.18 4.99 5.17
C LEU A 86 17.59 4.46 6.48
N LEU A 87 16.32 4.76 6.74
CA LEU A 87 15.61 4.26 7.92
C LEU A 87 15.50 2.73 7.91
N PHE A 88 15.18 2.14 6.75
CA PHE A 88 15.10 0.69 6.57
C PHE A 88 16.45 0.02 6.87
N SER A 89 17.54 0.52 6.26
CA SER A 89 18.89 0.01 6.54
C SER A 89 19.29 0.17 8.01
N GLY A 90 18.97 1.31 8.63
CA GLY A 90 19.23 1.54 10.05
C GLY A 90 18.41 0.63 10.97
N MET A 91 17.15 0.37 10.65
CA MET A 91 16.30 -0.56 11.39
C MET A 91 16.79 -2.00 11.28
N LEU A 92 17.20 -2.44 10.09
CA LEU A 92 17.78 -3.78 9.91
C LEU A 92 19.06 -3.95 10.72
N ALA A 93 20.00 -2.99 10.64
CA ALA A 93 21.24 -3.02 11.41
C ALA A 93 20.97 -2.97 12.93
N GLY A 94 19.99 -2.17 13.36
CA GLY A 94 19.58 -2.10 14.76
C GLY A 94 18.95 -3.41 15.26
N LEU A 95 18.11 -4.06 14.45
CA LEU A 95 17.52 -5.36 14.77
C LEU A 95 18.59 -6.45 14.85
N GLU A 96 19.55 -6.45 13.93
CA GLU A 96 20.69 -7.37 13.93
C GLU A 96 21.54 -7.25 15.19
N TRP A 97 21.77 -6.01 15.66
CA TRP A 97 22.52 -5.77 16.88
C TRP A 97 21.73 -6.09 18.15
N LEU A 98 20.43 -5.78 18.19
CA LEU A 98 19.58 -5.98 19.38
C LEU A 98 19.09 -7.43 19.54
N VAL A 99 18.79 -8.10 18.44
CA VAL A 99 18.17 -9.43 18.40
C VAL A 99 18.85 -10.29 17.33
N PRO A 100 20.11 -10.71 17.53
CA PRO A 100 20.81 -11.54 16.55
C PRO A 100 20.13 -12.90 16.39
N LEU A 101 19.61 -13.17 15.19
CA LEU A 101 18.96 -14.44 14.87
C LEU A 101 19.98 -15.48 14.42
N SER A 102 19.90 -16.68 14.99
CA SER A 102 20.70 -17.85 14.57
C SER A 102 19.99 -18.74 13.54
N GLY A 103 18.72 -18.48 13.25
CA GLY A 103 17.87 -19.26 12.35
C GLY A 103 16.43 -18.75 12.32
N PRO A 104 15.52 -19.47 11.62
CA PRO A 104 14.09 -19.19 11.61
C PRO A 104 13.48 -19.15 13.01
N LEU A 105 12.37 -18.42 13.17
CA LEU A 105 11.69 -18.26 14.47
C LEU A 105 10.86 -19.50 14.87
N THR A 106 10.47 -20.29 13.87
CA THR A 106 9.59 -21.45 13.94
C THR A 106 10.03 -22.48 12.90
N ASP A 107 9.62 -23.73 13.08
CA ASP A 107 9.88 -24.79 12.10
C ASP A 107 8.88 -24.80 10.92
N GLU A 108 7.88 -23.91 10.95
CA GLU A 108 6.76 -23.87 10.00
C GLU A 108 7.00 -22.82 8.90
N LYS A 109 7.74 -23.19 7.85
CA LYS A 109 8.10 -22.27 6.73
C LYS A 109 6.91 -21.53 6.12
N LEU A 110 5.74 -22.16 6.01
CA LEU A 110 4.55 -21.51 5.44
C LEU A 110 4.02 -20.40 6.35
N LEU A 111 4.05 -20.60 7.67
CA LEU A 111 3.69 -19.59 8.66
C LEU A 111 4.67 -18.40 8.59
N GLU A 112 5.95 -18.69 8.50
CA GLU A 112 6.98 -17.66 8.33
C GLU A 112 6.84 -16.91 7.01
N LEU A 113 6.52 -17.61 5.92
CA LEU A 113 6.23 -16.98 4.64
C LEU A 113 5.06 -16.00 4.77
N PHE A 114 3.99 -16.40 5.45
CA PHE A 114 2.82 -15.55 5.64
C PHE A 114 3.21 -14.22 6.31
N PHE A 115 3.98 -14.27 7.41
CA PHE A 115 4.45 -13.05 8.09
C PHE A 115 5.51 -12.28 7.30
N GLY A 116 6.40 -12.99 6.61
CA GLY A 116 7.40 -12.44 5.69
C GLY A 116 6.81 -11.79 4.45
N VAL A 117 5.52 -12.00 4.16
CA VAL A 117 4.79 -11.37 3.06
C VAL A 117 3.82 -10.31 3.55
N ILE A 118 2.99 -10.58 4.57
CA ILE A 118 1.94 -9.65 4.99
C ILE A 118 2.52 -8.37 5.61
N LEU A 119 3.56 -8.48 6.45
CA LEU A 119 4.16 -7.30 7.08
C LEU A 119 4.82 -6.39 6.04
N PRO A 120 5.68 -6.90 5.12
CA PRO A 120 6.22 -6.06 4.06
C PRO A 120 5.17 -5.57 3.08
N ALA A 121 4.14 -6.36 2.74
CA ALA A 121 3.07 -5.90 1.84
C ALA A 121 2.28 -4.73 2.44
N LEU A 122 1.91 -4.79 3.73
CA LEU A 122 1.25 -3.69 4.43
C LEU A 122 2.15 -2.46 4.50
N GLY A 123 3.43 -2.64 4.84
CA GLY A 123 4.40 -1.56 4.90
C GLY A 123 4.62 -0.88 3.54
N SER A 124 4.91 -1.68 2.50
CA SER A 124 5.05 -1.21 1.12
C SER A 124 3.80 -0.50 0.63
N ALA A 125 2.59 -1.01 0.91
CA ALA A 125 1.35 -0.35 0.54
C ALA A 125 1.21 1.05 1.18
N ILE A 126 1.56 1.20 2.46
CA ILE A 126 1.58 2.51 3.14
C ILE A 126 2.60 3.45 2.47
N LEU A 127 3.80 2.96 2.19
CA LEU A 127 4.86 3.74 1.56
C LEU A 127 4.45 4.21 0.16
N PHE A 128 3.99 3.31 -0.70
CA PHE A 128 3.57 3.68 -2.04
C PHE A 128 2.38 4.63 -2.03
N ASN A 129 1.43 4.44 -1.10
CA ASN A 129 0.30 5.34 -0.94
C ASN A 129 0.72 6.76 -0.50
N THR A 130 1.83 6.87 0.23
CA THR A 130 2.44 8.15 0.63
C THR A 130 3.51 8.65 -0.36
N GLN A 131 3.60 8.02 -1.55
CA GLN A 131 4.61 8.30 -2.57
C GLN A 131 6.05 8.19 -2.03
N GLY A 132 6.34 7.16 -1.27
CA GLY A 132 7.68 6.74 -0.86
C GLY A 132 7.91 5.26 -1.15
N SER A 133 9.12 4.79 -0.87
CA SER A 133 9.52 3.39 -0.98
C SER A 133 10.74 3.13 -0.09
N THR A 134 10.97 1.90 0.36
CA THR A 134 12.23 1.50 1.00
C THR A 134 13.42 1.45 0.02
N GLY A 135 13.19 1.70 -1.26
CA GLY A 135 14.20 1.62 -2.32
C GLY A 135 14.22 0.24 -2.99
N GLY A 136 15.27 -0.01 -3.76
CA GLY A 136 15.41 -1.25 -4.50
C GLY A 136 14.47 -1.38 -5.71
N THR A 137 14.02 -2.61 -6.01
CA THR A 137 13.18 -2.88 -7.20
C THR A 137 11.80 -2.25 -7.11
N ASP A 138 11.37 -1.86 -5.90
CA ASP A 138 10.19 -1.01 -5.69
C ASP A 138 10.25 0.30 -6.50
N ILE A 139 11.45 0.87 -6.70
CA ILE A 139 11.63 2.06 -7.54
C ILE A 139 11.34 1.73 -9.01
N LEU A 140 11.83 0.59 -9.49
CA LEU A 140 11.54 0.12 -10.85
C LEU A 140 10.05 -0.15 -11.04
N ALA A 141 9.36 -0.75 -10.06
CA ALA A 141 7.92 -0.96 -10.11
C ALA A 141 7.15 0.38 -10.17
N MET A 142 7.57 1.39 -9.39
CA MET A 142 6.98 2.72 -9.43
C MET A 142 7.24 3.45 -10.76
N ILE A 143 8.42 3.25 -11.37
CA ILE A 143 8.73 3.75 -12.71
C ILE A 143 7.83 3.06 -13.74
N LEU A 144 7.72 1.73 -13.70
CA LEU A 144 6.86 0.96 -14.61
C LEU A 144 5.40 1.42 -14.49
N LYS A 145 4.91 1.60 -13.26
CA LYS A 145 3.57 2.16 -13.00
C LYS A 145 3.40 3.56 -13.59
N LYS A 146 4.43 4.41 -13.54
CA LYS A 146 4.33 5.78 -14.11
C LYS A 146 4.12 5.77 -15.63
N PHE A 147 4.64 4.77 -16.32
CA PHE A 147 4.54 4.66 -17.79
C PHE A 147 3.49 3.66 -18.28
N THR A 148 2.77 3.00 -17.38
CA THR A 148 1.75 2.00 -17.71
C THR A 148 0.48 2.23 -16.90
N SER A 149 -0.60 1.53 -17.22
CA SER A 149 -1.84 1.53 -16.44
C SER A 149 -1.89 0.40 -15.41
N LEU A 150 -0.74 -0.19 -15.06
CA LEU A 150 -0.67 -1.30 -14.14
C LEU A 150 -0.84 -0.85 -12.68
N ASP A 151 -1.40 -1.72 -11.87
CA ASP A 151 -1.35 -1.59 -10.41
C ASP A 151 0.08 -1.83 -9.89
N ILE A 152 0.36 -1.35 -8.68
CA ILE A 152 1.74 -1.36 -8.14
C ILE A 152 2.21 -2.78 -7.85
N GLY A 153 1.34 -3.60 -7.28
CA GLY A 153 1.60 -5.01 -7.03
C GLY A 153 1.88 -5.77 -8.32
N MET A 154 1.11 -5.54 -9.37
CA MET A 154 1.40 -6.12 -10.69
C MET A 154 2.74 -5.64 -11.26
N ALA A 155 3.05 -4.35 -11.12
CA ALA A 155 4.36 -3.83 -11.52
C ALA A 155 5.52 -4.48 -10.74
N LEU A 156 5.36 -4.67 -9.43
CA LEU A 156 6.31 -5.42 -8.59
C LEU A 156 6.48 -6.85 -9.09
N LEU A 157 5.37 -7.54 -9.39
CA LEU A 157 5.40 -8.91 -9.88
C LEU A 157 6.22 -9.03 -11.17
N TYR A 158 6.01 -8.15 -12.15
CA TYR A 158 6.78 -8.18 -13.39
C TYR A 158 8.28 -7.90 -13.21
N VAL A 159 8.62 -6.95 -12.33
CA VAL A 159 10.03 -6.62 -12.07
C VAL A 159 10.72 -7.74 -11.29
N ASP A 160 10.02 -8.35 -10.33
CA ASP A 160 10.60 -9.28 -9.37
C ASP A 160 10.51 -10.75 -9.79
N VAL A 161 9.69 -11.12 -10.79
CA VAL A 161 9.47 -12.54 -11.16
C VAL A 161 10.75 -13.24 -11.62
N LEU A 162 11.61 -12.54 -12.36
CA LEU A 162 12.89 -13.09 -12.82
C LEU A 162 13.83 -13.33 -11.64
N ILE A 163 13.85 -12.41 -10.67
CA ILE A 163 14.68 -12.51 -9.47
C ILE A 163 14.16 -13.65 -8.59
N ALA A 164 12.86 -13.70 -8.33
CA ALA A 164 12.26 -14.78 -7.54
C ALA A 164 12.46 -16.15 -8.22
N GLY A 165 12.26 -16.23 -9.54
CA GLY A 165 12.45 -17.46 -10.32
C GLY A 165 13.89 -17.95 -10.34
N SER A 166 14.88 -17.05 -10.33
CA SER A 166 16.29 -17.45 -10.27
C SER A 166 16.67 -18.19 -8.98
N THR A 167 15.91 -18.00 -7.91
CA THR A 167 16.07 -18.71 -6.62
C THR A 167 15.87 -20.22 -6.76
N LEU A 168 15.01 -20.66 -7.69
CA LEU A 168 14.79 -22.09 -7.97
C LEU A 168 16.06 -22.81 -8.43
N ILE A 169 16.93 -22.09 -9.12
CA ILE A 169 18.15 -22.64 -9.72
C ILE A 169 19.33 -22.45 -8.77
N LEU A 170 19.36 -21.35 -8.01
CA LEU A 170 20.54 -20.91 -7.27
C LEU A 170 20.55 -21.26 -5.78
N ILE A 171 19.39 -21.48 -5.14
CA ILE A 171 19.31 -21.86 -3.73
C ILE A 171 18.82 -23.32 -3.65
N ASP A 172 17.52 -23.52 -3.81
CA ASP A 172 16.90 -24.84 -3.88
C ASP A 172 15.45 -24.68 -4.41
N ILE A 173 14.87 -25.79 -4.87
CA ILE A 173 13.52 -25.79 -5.46
C ILE A 173 12.46 -25.38 -4.44
N GLU A 174 12.58 -25.80 -3.19
CA GLU A 174 11.59 -25.52 -2.15
C GLU A 174 11.54 -24.02 -1.84
N THR A 175 12.68 -23.41 -1.54
CA THR A 175 12.84 -21.98 -1.27
C THR A 175 12.46 -21.13 -2.48
N GLY A 176 12.77 -21.59 -3.70
CA GLY A 176 12.35 -20.92 -4.93
C GLY A 176 10.84 -20.93 -5.14
N LEU A 177 10.17 -22.05 -4.89
CA LEU A 177 8.70 -22.13 -4.96
C LEU A 177 8.04 -21.25 -3.90
N PHE A 178 8.56 -21.25 -2.66
CA PHE A 178 8.11 -20.33 -1.62
C PHE A 178 8.32 -18.86 -1.99
N SER A 179 9.43 -18.53 -2.65
CA SER A 179 9.75 -17.18 -3.10
C SER A 179 8.79 -16.69 -4.19
N LEU A 180 8.45 -17.55 -5.15
CA LEU A 180 7.44 -17.26 -6.18
C LEU A 180 6.04 -17.11 -5.59
N LEU A 181 5.64 -18.03 -4.69
CA LEU A 181 4.38 -17.93 -3.98
C LEU A 181 4.30 -16.63 -3.19
N GLY A 182 5.34 -16.31 -2.43
CA GLY A 182 5.44 -15.08 -1.65
C GLY A 182 5.39 -13.83 -2.52
N LEU A 183 5.98 -13.85 -3.71
CA LEU A 183 5.89 -12.73 -4.67
C LEU A 183 4.45 -12.51 -5.17
N VAL A 184 3.75 -13.58 -5.55
CA VAL A 184 2.34 -13.49 -6.00
C VAL A 184 1.43 -13.04 -4.86
N LEU A 185 1.64 -13.54 -3.65
CA LEU A 185 0.88 -13.09 -2.48
C LEU A 185 1.17 -11.61 -2.16
N LYS A 186 2.45 -11.19 -2.21
CA LYS A 186 2.87 -9.80 -1.99
C LYS A 186 2.18 -8.87 -3.00
N SER A 187 2.17 -9.20 -4.30
CA SER A 187 1.58 -8.33 -5.32
C SER A 187 0.09 -8.09 -5.08
N VAL A 188 -0.68 -9.17 -4.86
CA VAL A 188 -2.12 -9.09 -4.60
C VAL A 188 -2.42 -8.33 -3.31
N LEU A 189 -1.65 -8.59 -2.24
CA LEU A 189 -1.84 -7.92 -0.95
C LEU A 189 -1.51 -6.43 -1.02
N VAL A 190 -0.41 -6.04 -1.67
CA VAL A 190 -0.03 -4.63 -1.83
C VAL A 190 -1.17 -3.88 -2.52
N ASP A 191 -1.67 -4.37 -3.65
CA ASP A 191 -2.75 -3.72 -4.38
C ASP A 191 -4.05 -3.65 -3.57
N SER A 192 -4.43 -4.76 -2.92
CA SER A 192 -5.62 -4.82 -2.06
C SER A 192 -5.55 -3.82 -0.89
N VAL A 193 -4.37 -3.67 -0.28
CA VAL A 193 -4.17 -2.74 0.84
C VAL A 193 -4.16 -1.30 0.34
N ILE A 194 -3.47 -1.00 -0.76
CA ILE A 194 -3.49 0.34 -1.36
C ILE A 194 -4.92 0.73 -1.73
N GLU A 195 -5.66 -0.17 -2.37
CA GLU A 195 -7.07 0.07 -2.70
C GLU A 195 -7.88 0.34 -1.43
N SER A 196 -7.70 -0.47 -0.37
CA SER A 196 -8.35 -0.29 0.93
C SER A 196 -8.02 1.05 1.59
N LEU A 197 -6.76 1.49 1.53
CA LEU A 197 -6.28 2.77 2.04
C LEU A 197 -6.86 3.96 1.25
N ASN A 198 -7.03 3.80 -0.07
CA ASN A 198 -7.51 4.82 -0.98
C ASN A 198 -9.03 4.87 -1.17
N ARG A 199 -9.80 4.00 -0.50
CA ARG A 199 -11.27 3.99 -0.65
C ARG A 199 -11.90 5.31 -0.23
N LYS A 200 -12.09 6.18 -1.21
CA LYS A 200 -13.14 7.18 -1.20
C LYS A 200 -14.39 6.53 -1.76
N LYS A 201 -15.51 6.77 -1.11
CA LYS A 201 -16.77 6.13 -1.45
C LYS A 201 -17.73 7.20 -1.93
N SER A 202 -18.34 6.93 -3.08
CA SER A 202 -19.52 7.67 -3.52
C SER A 202 -20.73 7.00 -2.88
N PHE A 203 -21.61 7.83 -2.32
CA PHE A 203 -22.83 7.41 -1.66
C PHE A 203 -23.99 7.97 -2.44
N ILE A 204 -24.92 7.08 -2.79
CA ILE A 204 -26.21 7.43 -3.38
C ILE A 204 -27.24 7.02 -2.35
N LEU A 205 -27.95 7.99 -1.81
CA LEU A 205 -29.02 7.80 -0.84
C LEU A 205 -30.35 8.01 -1.51
N VAL A 206 -31.35 7.21 -1.14
CA VAL A 206 -32.74 7.44 -1.53
C VAL A 206 -33.55 7.65 -0.26
N THR A 207 -34.20 8.80 -0.13
CA THR A 207 -34.92 9.20 1.08
C THR A 207 -36.13 10.07 0.74
N SER A 208 -37.08 10.15 1.66
CA SER A 208 -38.17 11.15 1.63
C SER A 208 -37.83 12.45 2.35
N CYS A 209 -36.71 12.52 3.08
CA CYS A 209 -36.30 13.69 3.89
C CYS A 209 -34.97 14.29 3.38
N PRO A 210 -34.92 14.88 2.17
CA PRO A 210 -33.67 15.36 1.58
C PRO A 210 -33.02 16.51 2.35
N GLU A 211 -33.82 17.41 2.94
CA GLU A 211 -33.33 18.63 3.61
C GLU A 211 -32.51 18.26 4.84
N GLU A 212 -33.07 17.45 5.75
CA GLU A 212 -32.38 16.98 6.97
C GLU A 212 -31.08 16.23 6.64
N VAL A 213 -31.12 15.36 5.61
CA VAL A 213 -29.94 14.62 5.15
C VAL A 213 -28.88 15.58 4.60
N CYS A 214 -29.27 16.53 3.76
CA CYS A 214 -28.34 17.49 3.17
C CYS A 214 -27.75 18.43 4.23
N ASP A 215 -28.53 18.83 5.22
CA ASP A 215 -28.06 19.65 6.34
C ASP A 215 -27.03 18.91 7.18
N PHE A 216 -27.27 17.64 7.51
CA PHE A 216 -26.29 16.83 8.21
C PHE A 216 -24.99 16.69 7.40
N ILE A 217 -25.08 16.48 6.08
CA ILE A 217 -23.89 16.34 5.22
C ILE A 217 -23.11 17.66 5.16
N THR A 218 -23.79 18.79 4.99
CA THR A 218 -23.16 20.11 4.78
C THR A 218 -22.66 20.73 6.09
N HIS A 219 -23.46 20.70 7.15
CA HIS A 219 -23.14 21.39 8.40
C HIS A 219 -22.40 20.50 9.40
N THR A 220 -22.72 19.20 9.48
CA THR A 220 -22.10 18.29 10.45
C THR A 220 -20.88 17.57 9.87
N LEU A 221 -20.99 17.07 8.64
CA LEU A 221 -19.88 16.35 7.99
C LEU A 221 -18.93 17.28 7.23
N HIS A 222 -19.31 18.55 7.02
CA HIS A 222 -18.57 19.55 6.24
C HIS A 222 -18.26 19.06 4.82
N ARG A 223 -19.27 18.47 4.16
CA ARG A 223 -19.18 17.87 2.82
C ARG A 223 -20.27 18.42 1.92
N SER A 224 -20.07 18.32 0.61
CA SER A 224 -21.11 18.70 -0.36
C SER A 224 -22.01 17.52 -0.66
N ALA A 225 -23.27 17.82 -0.96
CA ALA A 225 -24.24 16.88 -1.51
C ALA A 225 -24.94 17.53 -2.70
N THR A 226 -25.30 16.72 -3.68
CA THR A 226 -26.18 17.11 -4.78
C THR A 226 -27.39 16.20 -4.73
N PHE A 227 -28.59 16.74 -4.84
CA PHE A 227 -29.80 15.93 -4.82
C PHE A 227 -30.69 16.24 -6.02
N TRP A 228 -31.48 15.25 -6.42
CA TRP A 228 -32.49 15.38 -7.46
C TRP A 228 -33.73 14.56 -7.11
N LYS A 229 -34.84 14.97 -7.70
CA LYS A 229 -36.14 14.31 -7.52
C LYS A 229 -36.20 13.05 -8.39
N GLY A 230 -36.76 11.98 -7.85
CA GLY A 230 -37.05 10.74 -8.54
C GLY A 230 -38.41 10.18 -8.11
N GLU A 231 -38.86 9.14 -8.79
CA GLU A 231 -40.13 8.49 -8.51
C GLU A 231 -39.89 7.01 -8.24
N GLY A 232 -40.51 6.48 -7.18
CA GLY A 232 -40.41 5.06 -6.86
C GLY A 232 -41.15 4.23 -7.91
N ALA A 233 -40.45 3.35 -8.62
CA ALA A 233 -41.01 2.56 -9.73
C ALA A 233 -42.21 1.67 -9.35
N TYR A 234 -42.33 1.26 -8.07
CA TYR A 234 -43.47 0.49 -7.57
C TYR A 234 -44.51 1.36 -6.87
N SER A 235 -44.07 2.26 -6.00
CA SER A 235 -44.96 3.07 -5.16
C SER A 235 -45.52 4.30 -5.87
N HIS A 236 -44.93 4.74 -6.98
CA HIS A 236 -45.21 6.02 -7.66
C HIS A 236 -45.15 7.26 -6.75
N GLN A 237 -44.45 7.13 -5.62
CA GLN A 237 -44.23 8.20 -4.68
C GLN A 237 -42.97 8.97 -5.04
N ASP A 238 -43.03 10.28 -4.83
CA ASP A 238 -41.88 11.16 -4.89
C ASP A 238 -40.81 10.72 -3.89
N LYS A 239 -39.59 10.56 -4.40
CA LYS A 239 -38.39 10.26 -3.62
C LYS A 239 -37.28 11.21 -4.02
N TRP A 240 -36.32 11.38 -3.13
CA TRP A 240 -35.13 12.18 -3.41
C TRP A 240 -33.92 11.28 -3.44
N VAL A 241 -33.10 11.48 -4.47
CA VAL A 241 -31.81 10.81 -4.60
C VAL A 241 -30.74 11.82 -4.24
N VAL A 242 -29.92 11.51 -3.24
CA VAL A 242 -28.83 12.36 -2.75
C VAL A 242 -27.50 11.70 -3.09
N LEU A 243 -26.66 12.40 -3.85
CA LEU A 243 -25.31 12.02 -4.19
C LEU A 243 -24.31 12.79 -3.31
N THR A 244 -23.42 12.07 -2.65
CA THR A 244 -22.32 12.68 -1.90
C THR A 244 -21.09 11.79 -1.92
N ALA A 245 -19.91 12.37 -1.69
CA ALA A 245 -18.67 11.64 -1.53
C ALA A 245 -18.21 11.77 -0.07
N LEU A 246 -17.96 10.65 0.61
CA LEU A 246 -17.60 10.65 2.03
C LEU A 246 -16.44 9.68 2.30
N SER A 247 -15.73 9.92 3.40
CA SER A 247 -14.84 8.92 3.99
C SER A 247 -15.63 7.79 4.66
N ARG A 248 -14.99 6.63 4.91
CA ARG A 248 -15.63 5.50 5.60
C ARG A 248 -16.22 5.90 6.96
N ALA A 249 -15.51 6.71 7.74
CA ALA A 249 -15.99 7.17 9.05
C ALA A 249 -17.22 8.08 8.92
N GLN A 250 -17.18 9.06 8.01
CA GLN A 250 -18.30 9.95 7.72
C GLN A 250 -19.53 9.20 7.22
N ALA A 251 -19.34 8.16 6.40
CA ALA A 251 -20.41 7.31 5.92
C ALA A 251 -21.11 6.50 7.02
N VAL A 252 -20.36 6.04 8.03
CA VAL A 252 -20.94 5.37 9.19
C VAL A 252 -21.79 6.34 10.00
N ALA A 253 -21.34 7.59 10.16
CA ALA A 253 -22.13 8.63 10.84
C ALA A 253 -23.42 8.95 10.05
N LEU A 254 -23.32 9.17 8.74
CA LEU A 254 -24.49 9.41 7.88
C LEU A 254 -25.49 8.25 7.92
N ARG A 255 -25.02 7.00 7.88
CA ARG A 255 -25.91 5.82 7.96
C ARG A 255 -26.72 5.79 9.25
N ARG A 256 -26.11 6.15 10.38
CA ARG A 256 -26.82 6.20 11.68
C ARG A 256 -27.85 7.31 11.70
N HIS A 257 -27.47 8.48 11.20
CA HIS A 257 -28.37 9.63 11.12
C HIS A 257 -29.56 9.35 10.19
N LEU A 258 -29.31 8.85 8.98
CA LEU A 258 -30.32 8.50 7.98
C LEU A 258 -31.37 7.53 8.55
N LYS A 259 -30.94 6.48 9.24
CA LYS A 259 -31.86 5.50 9.84
C LYS A 259 -32.72 6.08 10.96
N ALA A 260 -32.26 7.14 11.63
CA ALA A 260 -33.00 7.77 12.71
C ALA A 260 -34.12 8.67 12.17
N ILE A 261 -33.88 9.33 11.03
CA ILE A 261 -34.83 10.28 10.42
C ILE A 261 -35.76 9.63 9.40
N ASP A 262 -35.28 8.63 8.65
CA ASP A 262 -36.06 7.93 7.63
C ASP A 262 -35.75 6.42 7.68
N PRO A 263 -36.56 5.63 8.41
CA PRO A 263 -36.39 4.17 8.50
C PRO A 263 -36.52 3.44 7.16
N HIS A 264 -37.16 4.05 6.16
CA HIS A 264 -37.37 3.48 4.83
C HIS A 264 -36.29 3.91 3.82
N ALA A 265 -35.41 4.85 4.20
CA ALA A 265 -34.30 5.24 3.36
C ALA A 265 -33.27 4.11 3.23
N PHE A 266 -32.62 4.09 2.07
CA PHE A 266 -31.48 3.23 1.83
C PHE A 266 -30.33 3.99 1.20
N MET A 267 -29.13 3.45 1.37
CA MET A 267 -27.90 4.05 0.90
C MET A 267 -27.09 3.01 0.13
N LEU A 268 -26.84 3.27 -1.14
CA LEU A 268 -25.87 2.54 -1.94
C LEU A 268 -24.47 3.08 -1.69
N ILE A 269 -23.51 2.17 -1.66
CA ILE A 269 -22.10 2.48 -1.44
C ILE A 269 -21.34 2.01 -2.67
N THR A 270 -20.86 2.96 -3.46
CA THR A 270 -20.04 2.67 -4.64
C THR A 270 -18.59 2.99 -4.32
N ASN A 271 -17.72 1.98 -4.42
CA ASN A 271 -16.28 2.23 -4.34
C ASN A 271 -15.87 2.98 -5.61
N SER A 272 -15.14 4.08 -5.44
CA SER A 272 -14.60 4.86 -6.55
C SER A 272 -13.08 4.80 -6.47
N SER A 273 -12.43 4.52 -7.59
CA SER A 273 -10.97 4.47 -7.67
C SER A 273 -10.35 5.81 -7.34
N GLU A 274 -10.97 6.92 -7.80
CA GLU A 274 -10.51 8.28 -7.51
C GLU A 274 -11.69 9.28 -7.45
N ILE A 275 -11.64 10.20 -6.48
CA ILE A 275 -12.53 11.36 -6.40
C ILE A 275 -11.66 12.63 -6.34
N PHE A 276 -11.81 13.49 -7.34
CA PHE A 276 -11.11 14.76 -7.51
C PHE A 276 -12.04 15.97 -7.27
N GLY A 277 -11.48 17.08 -6.78
CA GLY A 277 -12.21 18.34 -6.62
C GLY A 277 -12.10 18.97 -5.24
N LYS A 278 -12.74 20.14 -5.04
CA LYS A 278 -12.71 20.91 -3.79
C LYS A 278 -13.27 20.08 -2.63
N GLY A 279 -12.46 19.86 -1.61
CA GLY A 279 -12.78 18.96 -0.49
C GLY A 279 -12.19 17.55 -0.62
N PHE A 280 -11.71 17.16 -1.80
CA PHE A 280 -11.01 15.90 -2.05
C PHE A 280 -9.56 16.17 -2.51
N LEU A 281 -8.97 15.25 -3.30
CA LEU A 281 -7.61 15.46 -3.83
C LEU A 281 -7.60 16.76 -4.64
N ARG A 282 -6.68 17.66 -4.30
CA ARG A 282 -6.45 18.89 -5.08
C ARG A 282 -5.82 18.47 -6.42
N ALA A 283 -6.42 18.93 -7.51
CA ALA A 283 -5.74 19.00 -8.81
C ALA A 283 -4.55 19.97 -8.69
#